data_AF-A0A2V7MA38-F1
#
_entry.id   AF-A0A2V7MA38-F1
#
_cell.length_a   1.000
_cell.length_b   1.000
_cell.length_c   1.000
_cell.angle_alpha   90.00
_cell.angle_beta   90.00
_cell.angle_gamma   90.00
#
_symmetry.space_group_name_H-M   'P 1'
#
loop_
_entity.id
_entity.type
_entity.pdbx_description
1 polymer ?
#
loop_
_entity_poly.entity_id
_entity_poly.type
_entity_poly.pdbx_seq_one_letter_code
_entity_poly.pdbx_strand_id
1 'polypeptide(L)'
;MTATETITELQRRLANGLAQIDPHHRLQGRPVSYRVIDGQMLEITYRDVAGIADAEVLGVKRIIGRDCSCTVSPQTAEQITVRFVVPLK
;
A
#
# COMPACT_ATOMS: atom_id res chain seq x y z
N MET A 1 -6.24 -13.92 15.83
CA MET A 1 -5.09 -13.43 15.04
C MET A 1 -4.52 -12.23 15.76
N THR A 2 -3.23 -12.20 16.05
CA THR A 2 -2.56 -11.02 16.63
C THR A 2 -2.34 -9.94 15.56
N ALA A 3 -2.13 -8.70 15.97
CA ALA A 3 -1.82 -7.60 15.04
C ALA A 3 -0.58 -7.92 14.17
N THR A 4 0.43 -8.55 14.76
CA THR A 4 1.67 -8.95 14.07
C THR A 4 1.42 -10.00 12.99
N GLU A 5 0.57 -11.00 13.25
CA GLU A 5 0.20 -12.01 12.25
C GLU A 5 -0.55 -11.36 11.08
N THR A 6 -1.48 -10.45 11.37
CA THR A 6 -2.26 -9.71 10.37
C THR A 6 -1.35 -8.85 9.48
N ILE A 7 -0.40 -8.13 10.08
CA ILE A 7 0.59 -7.34 9.34
C ILE A 7 1.44 -8.23 8.43
N THR A 8 1.92 -9.36 8.96
CA THR A 8 2.78 -10.29 8.20
C THR A 8 2.03 -10.94 7.03
N GLU A 9 0.76 -11.28 7.23
CA GLU A 9 -0.10 -11.77 6.15
C GLU A 9 -0.31 -10.70 5.09
N LEU A 10 -0.59 -9.46 5.51
CA LEU A 10 -0.82 -8.36 4.57
C LEU A 10 0.43 -8.04 3.75
N GLN A 11 1.60 -8.00 4.38
CA GLN A 11 2.88 -7.85 3.68
C GLN A 11 3.08 -8.93 2.63
N ARG A 12 2.78 -10.20 2.95
CA ARG A 12 2.85 -11.31 2.00
C ARG A 12 1.85 -11.16 0.86
N ARG A 13 0.60 -10.79 1.15
CA ARG A 13 -0.44 -10.54 0.15
C ARG A 13 -0.04 -9.41 -0.80
N LEU A 14 0.51 -8.32 -0.28
CA LEU A 14 1.00 -7.19 -1.08
C LEU A 14 2.19 -7.58 -1.94
N ALA A 15 3.18 -8.28 -1.39
CA ALA A 15 4.36 -8.73 -2.13
C ALA A 15 3.99 -9.64 -3.32
N ASN A 16 3.06 -10.57 -3.11
CA ASN A 16 2.62 -11.50 -4.16
C ASN A 16 1.62 -10.87 -5.12
N GLY A 17 0.67 -10.08 -4.60
CA GLY A 17 -0.43 -9.52 -5.36
C GLY A 17 0.00 -8.36 -6.25
N LEU A 18 0.91 -7.50 -5.78
CA LEU A 18 1.40 -6.36 -6.57
C LEU A 18 2.01 -6.81 -7.90
N ALA A 19 2.77 -7.89 -7.89
CA ALA A 19 3.38 -8.47 -9.09
C ALA A 19 2.34 -8.86 -10.17
N GLN A 20 1.07 -9.04 -9.80
CA GLN A 20 0.00 -9.40 -10.73
C GLN A 20 -0.81 -8.19 -11.23
N ILE A 21 -0.82 -7.08 -10.50
CA ILE A 21 -1.72 -5.93 -10.76
C ILE A 21 -1.00 -4.64 -11.13
N ASP A 22 0.33 -4.61 -10.99
CA ASP A 22 1.18 -3.46 -11.29
C ASP A 22 2.01 -3.74 -12.56
N PRO A 23 1.38 -3.79 -13.75
CA PRO A 23 2.08 -4.11 -15.00
C PRO A 23 3.14 -3.07 -15.37
N HIS A 24 3.07 -1.87 -14.77
CA HIS A 24 4.01 -0.78 -14.99
C HIS A 24 5.10 -0.69 -13.91
N HIS A 25 5.11 -1.60 -12.93
CA HIS A 25 6.03 -1.61 -11.79
C HIS A 25 6.16 -0.22 -11.11
N ARG A 26 5.03 0.48 -10.99
CA ARG A 26 4.97 1.81 -10.37
C ARG A 26 5.10 1.72 -8.87
N LEU A 27 4.58 0.67 -8.25
CA LEU A 27 4.64 0.39 -6.81
C LEU A 27 5.63 -0.72 -6.48
N GLN A 28 5.71 -1.76 -7.32
CA GLN A 28 6.67 -2.85 -7.12
C GLN A 28 8.11 -2.34 -7.20
N GLY A 29 8.94 -2.77 -6.24
CA GLY A 29 10.35 -2.36 -6.17
C GLY A 29 10.57 -0.94 -5.63
N ARG A 30 9.51 -0.21 -5.28
CA ARG A 30 9.63 1.11 -4.63
C ARG A 30 9.92 0.98 -3.14
N PRO A 31 10.55 2.01 -2.54
CA PRO A 31 10.69 2.09 -1.09
C PRO A 31 9.29 2.05 -0.43
N VAL A 32 9.02 0.98 0.29
CA VAL A 32 7.78 0.78 1.05
C VAL A 32 8.07 0.81 2.54
N SER A 33 7.18 1.44 3.32
CA SER A 33 7.26 1.50 4.77
C SER A 33 5.94 1.11 5.40
N TYR A 34 6.01 0.34 6.48
CA TYR A 34 4.86 -0.14 7.23
C TYR A 34 4.93 0.45 8.64
N ARG A 35 3.89 1.19 9.04
CA ARG A 35 3.82 1.85 10.35
C ARG A 35 2.49 1.57 11.03
N VAL A 36 2.53 1.07 12.26
CA VAL A 36 1.33 0.94 13.09
C VAL A 36 0.96 2.29 13.69
N ILE A 37 -0.32 2.65 13.63
CA ILE A 37 -0.92 3.86 14.19
C ILE A 37 -1.91 3.43 15.28
N ASP A 38 -1.70 3.91 16.51
CA ASP A 38 -2.54 3.66 17.69
C ASP A 38 -2.82 2.17 17.98
N GLY A 39 -2.00 1.25 17.46
CA GLY A 39 -2.21 -0.20 17.59
C GLY A 39 -3.39 -0.76 16.81
N GLN A 40 -4.14 0.09 16.09
CA GLN A 40 -5.41 -0.28 15.45
C GLN A 40 -5.36 -0.15 13.93
N MET A 41 -4.46 0.67 13.40
CA MET A 41 -4.30 0.85 11.96
C MET A 41 -2.87 0.59 11.52
N LEU A 42 -2.72 0.18 10.28
CA LEU A 42 -1.45 0.06 9.59
C LEU A 42 -1.43 1.02 8.41
N GLU A 43 -0.45 1.89 8.42
CA GLU A 43 -0.10 2.76 7.31
C GLU A 43 0.97 2.09 6.46
N ILE A 44 0.71 2.02 5.15
CA ILE A 44 1.62 1.50 4.13
C ILE A 44 1.96 2.67 3.22
N THR A 45 3.23 3.05 3.14
CA THR A 45 3.68 4.20 2.34
C THR A 45 4.63 3.74 1.26
N TYR A 46 4.29 4.03 -0.01
CA TYR A 46 5.15 3.90 -1.16
C TYR A 46 5.70 5.28 -1.53
N ARG A 47 7.03 5.41 -1.61
CA ARG A 47 7.72 6.64 -1.98
C ARG A 47 8.32 6.56 -3.38
N ASP A 48 8.70 7.71 -3.92
CA ASP A 48 9.40 7.83 -5.20
C ASP A 48 8.65 7.15 -6.36
N VAL A 49 7.31 7.23 -6.32
CA VAL A 49 6.42 6.70 -7.35
C VAL A 49 6.29 7.75 -8.44
N ALA A 50 6.55 7.41 -9.70
CA ALA A 50 6.48 8.37 -10.82
C ALA A 50 5.05 8.80 -11.19
N GLY A 51 4.05 8.09 -10.68
CA GLY A 51 2.64 8.30 -10.94
C GLY A 51 1.86 7.02 -10.62
N ILE A 52 0.55 7.15 -10.38
CA ILE A 52 -0.31 6.00 -10.10
C ILE A 52 -1.67 6.21 -10.77
N ALA A 53 -2.16 5.17 -11.46
CA ALA A 53 -3.50 5.17 -12.03
C ALA A 53 -4.53 4.68 -11.00
N ASP A 54 -5.78 5.12 -11.17
CA ASP A 54 -6.88 4.71 -10.29
C ASP A 54 -7.08 3.18 -10.27
N ALA A 55 -6.89 2.52 -11.44
CA ALA A 55 -6.94 1.07 -11.55
C ALA A 55 -5.90 0.34 -10.68
N GLU A 56 -4.70 0.90 -10.54
CA GLU A 56 -3.64 0.35 -9.69
C GLU A 56 -4.01 0.51 -8.21
N VAL A 57 -4.51 1.69 -7.83
CA VAL A 57 -5.04 1.94 -6.48
C VAL A 57 -6.14 0.93 -6.15
N LEU A 58 -7.12 0.75 -7.05
CA LEU A 58 -8.19 -0.23 -6.91
C LEU A 58 -7.65 -1.66 -6.77
N GLY A 59 -6.65 -2.03 -7.56
CA GLY A 59 -5.98 -3.32 -7.45
C GLY A 59 -5.38 -3.52 -6.06
N VAL A 60 -4.63 -2.55 -5.54
CA VAL A 60 -4.02 -2.63 -4.21
C VAL A 60 -5.08 -2.73 -3.13
N LYS A 61 -6.15 -1.92 -3.22
CA LYS A 61 -7.29 -2.01 -2.30
C LYS A 61 -7.92 -3.40 -2.29
N ARG A 62 -8.04 -4.07 -3.44
CA ARG A 62 -8.54 -5.46 -3.51
C ARG A 62 -7.60 -6.47 -2.84
N ILE A 63 -6.29 -6.28 -2.95
CA ILE A 63 -5.30 -7.13 -2.26
C ILE A 63 -5.39 -6.95 -0.75
N ILE A 64 -5.60 -5.71 -0.29
CA ILE A 64 -5.67 -5.37 1.13
C ILE A 64 -6.99 -5.85 1.74
N GLY A 65 -8.12 -5.42 1.18
CA GLY A 65 -9.45 -5.66 1.72
C GLY A 65 -10.36 -4.44 1.62
N ARG A 66 -11.64 -4.60 1.97
CA ARG A 66 -12.69 -3.58 1.78
C ARG A 66 -12.50 -2.32 2.62
N ASP A 67 -11.86 -2.43 3.78
CA ASP A 67 -11.67 -1.31 4.71
C ASP A 67 -10.26 -0.72 4.51
N CYS A 68 -10.08 0.04 3.44
CA CYS A 68 -8.82 0.75 3.24
C CYS A 68 -9.00 2.12 2.58
N SER A 69 -8.31 3.10 3.13
CA SER A 69 -8.20 4.43 2.53
C SER A 69 -6.91 4.51 1.72
N CYS A 70 -6.91 5.33 0.67
CA CYS A 70 -5.72 5.64 -0.11
C CYS A 70 -5.60 7.15 -0.22
N THR A 71 -4.41 7.69 0.00
CA THR A 71 -4.06 9.09 -0.24
C THR A 71 -2.88 9.12 -1.20
N VAL A 72 -2.96 10.00 -2.20
CA VAL A 72 -1.88 10.27 -3.14
C VAL A 72 -1.48 11.72 -2.97
N SER A 73 -0.22 11.95 -2.63
CA SER A 73 0.31 13.29 -2.36
C SER A 73 1.57 13.55 -3.19
N PRO A 74 1.78 14.76 -3.73
CA PRO A 74 3.03 15.10 -4.39
C PRO A 74 4.19 15.06 -3.40
N GLN A 75 5.29 14.44 -3.80
CA GLN A 75 6.58 14.48 -3.10
C GLN A 75 7.50 15.50 -3.79
N THR A 76 7.53 15.48 -5.12
CA THR A 76 8.18 16.47 -5.99
C THR A 76 7.27 16.77 -7.21
N ALA A 77 7.76 17.54 -8.19
CA ALA A 77 7.03 17.76 -9.44
C ALA A 77 6.81 16.48 -10.27
N GLU A 78 7.68 15.47 -10.09
CA GLU A 78 7.70 14.24 -10.90
C GLU A 78 7.44 12.97 -10.07
N GLN A 79 7.40 13.09 -8.73
CA GLN A 79 7.24 11.97 -7.83
C GLN A 79 6.11 12.21 -6.83
N ILE A 80 5.39 11.15 -6.53
CA ILE A 80 4.31 11.12 -5.56
C ILE A 80 4.64 10.13 -4.43
N THR A 81 4.01 10.37 -3.28
CA THR A 81 3.86 9.41 -2.20
C THR A 81 2.45 8.83 -2.28
N VAL A 82 2.36 7.51 -2.28
CA VAL A 82 1.07 6.78 -2.21
C VAL A 82 0.96 6.12 -0.85
N ARG A 83 -0.10 6.41 -0.13
CA ARG A 83 -0.31 5.93 1.23
C ARG A 83 -1.63 5.18 1.34
N PHE A 84 -1.58 3.97 1.88
CA PHE A 84 -2.74 3.19 2.24
C PHE A 84 -2.86 3.11 3.76
N VAL A 85 -4.06 3.30 4.31
CA VAL A 85 -4.32 3.10 5.73
C VAL A 85 -5.42 2.05 5.88
N VAL A 86 -5.14 1.04 6.70
CA VAL A 86 -5.95 -0.17 6.82
C VAL A 86 -6.12 -0.50 8.31
N PRO A 87 -7.30 -0.97 8.77
CA PRO A 87 -7.46 -1.43 10.13
C PRO A 87 -6.79 -2.79 10.35
N LEU A 88 -6.33 -3.02 11.57
CA LEU A 88 -5.70 -4.27 12.03
C LEU A 88 -6.68 -5.21 12.77
N LYS A 89 -7.99 -4.99 12.60
CA LYS A 89 -9.06 -5.71 13.32
C LYS A 89 -9.47 -7.01 12.63
#